data_AF-A0A8S0YJD2-F1
#
_entry.id   AF-A0A8S0YJD2-F1
#
_cell.length_a   1.000
_cell.length_b   1.000
_cell.length_c   1.000
_cell.angle_alpha   90.00
_cell.angle_beta   90.00
_cell.angle_gamma   90.00
#
_symmetry.space_group_name_H-M   'P 1'
#
loop_
_entity.id
_entity.type
_entity.pdbx_description
1 polymer ?
#
loop_
_entity_poly.entity_id
_entity_poly.type
_entity_poly.pdbx_seq_one_letter_code
_entity_poly.pdbx_strand_id
1 'polypeptide(L)' 'MKKMGTESIDVLSDKYTEIVIETDEENPTPITEITNEDANVANGYRIRLTPNYDRD' A
#
# COMPACT_ATOMS: atom_id res chain seq x y z
N MET A 1 21.64 -9.31 -22.81
CA MET A 1 21.74 -8.85 -21.40
C MET A 1 20.36 -9.00 -20.78
N LYS A 2 20.20 -9.79 -19.71
CA LYS A 2 18.92 -9.94 -19.01
C LYS A 2 18.74 -8.67 -18.14
N LYS A 3 17.79 -7.81 -18.47
CA LYS A 3 17.36 -6.77 -17.53
C LYS A 3 16.80 -7.51 -16.32
N MET A 4 17.46 -7.41 -15.17
CA MET A 4 16.83 -7.73 -13.89
C MET A 4 15.73 -6.69 -13.72
N GLY A 5 14.51 -7.04 -14.12
CA GLY A 5 13.35 -6.23 -13.83
C GLY A 5 13.26 -6.14 -12.31
N THR A 6 13.38 -4.94 -11.76
CA THR A 6 12.78 -4.64 -10.48
C THR A 6 11.30 -4.92 -10.70
N GLU A 7 10.81 -6.06 -10.21
CA GLU A 7 9.38 -6.36 -10.31
C GLU A 7 8.67 -5.26 -9.53
N SER A 8 8.08 -4.32 -10.27
CA SER A 8 7.14 -3.36 -9.71
C SER A 8 5.99 -4.18 -9.16
N ILE A 9 5.87 -4.21 -7.84
CA ILE A 9 4.67 -4.74 -7.23
C ILE A 9 3.58 -3.72 -7.54
N ASP A 10 2.75 -4.05 -8.51
CA ASP A 10 1.51 -3.32 -8.80
C ASP A 10 0.51 -3.72 -7.70
N VAL A 11 0.75 -3.19 -6.49
CA VAL A 11 0.16 -3.69 -5.25
C VAL A 11 -1.36 -3.62 -5.32
N LEU A 12 -1.87 -2.55 -5.92
CA LEU A 12 -3.26 -2.37 -6.24
C LEU A 12 -3.42 -2.46 -7.76
N SER A 13 -4.05 -3.53 -8.23
CA SER A 13 -4.21 -3.89 -9.65
C SER A 13 -5.50 -4.68 -9.84
N ASP A 14 -5.70 -5.26 -11.03
CA ASP A 14 -6.87 -6.11 -11.31
C ASP A 14 -7.04 -7.28 -10.31
N LYS A 15 -5.97 -7.67 -9.60
CA LYS A 15 -5.99 -8.79 -8.66
C LYS A 15 -6.25 -8.39 -7.21
N TYR A 16 -5.94 -7.15 -6.82
CA TYR A 16 -6.03 -6.68 -5.44
C TYR A 16 -6.42 -5.20 -5.45
N THR A 17 -7.47 -4.84 -4.70
CA THR A 17 -8.02 -3.48 -4.70
C THR A 17 -7.67 -2.70 -3.43
N GLU A 18 -7.15 -3.38 -2.41
CA GLU A 18 -6.98 -2.82 -1.07
C GLU A 18 -5.77 -3.47 -0.36
N ILE A 19 -5.07 -2.66 0.44
CA ILE A 19 -4.11 -3.11 1.45
C ILE A 19 -4.66 -2.73 2.81
N VAL A 20 -4.83 -3.70 3.68
CA VAL A 20 -5.12 -3.49 5.11
C VAL A 20 -3.89 -3.89 5.91
N ILE A 21 -3.42 -3.00 6.78
CA ILE A 21 -2.43 -3.33 7.80
C ILE A 21 -3.17 -3.42 9.14
N GLU A 22 -3.03 -4.55 9.83
CA GLU A 22 -3.66 -4.82 11.11
C GLU A 22 -2.70 -5.52 12.08
N THR A 23 -3.07 -5.58 13.35
CA THR A 23 -2.32 -6.34 14.36
C THR A 23 -2.49 -7.85 14.17
N ASP A 24 -1.44 -8.61 14.43
CA ASP A 24 -1.44 -10.07 14.37
C ASP A 24 -1.87 -10.67 15.72
N GLU A 25 -3.12 -10.43 16.10
CA GLU A 25 -3.75 -10.96 17.31
C GLU A 25 -5.12 -11.59 16.97
N GLU A 26 -5.70 -12.37 17.90
CA GLU A 26 -6.96 -13.10 17.64
C GLU A 26 -8.12 -12.19 17.20
N ASN A 27 -8.10 -10.93 17.66
CA ASN A 27 -9.02 -9.88 17.22
C ASN A 27 -8.20 -8.73 16.60
N PRO A 28 -7.89 -8.80 15.29
CA PRO A 28 -7.05 -7.81 14.63
C PRO A 28 -7.61 -6.39 14.77
N THR A 29 -6.71 -5.46 15.04
CA THR A 29 -6.99 -4.03 15.07
C THR A 29 -6.48 -3.38 13.78
N PRO A 30 -7.35 -2.82 12.93
CA PRO A 30 -6.93 -2.13 11.71
C PRO A 30 -6.10 -0.88 12.03
N ILE A 31 -4.95 -0.74 11.36
CA ILE A 31 -4.04 0.39 11.48
C ILE A 31 -4.17 1.31 10.25
N THR A 32 -4.29 0.73 9.05
CA THR A 32 -4.50 1.49 7.82
C THR A 32 -5.22 0.68 6.75
N GLU A 33 -5.99 1.38 5.94
CA GLU A 33 -6.63 0.90 4.72
C GLU A 33 -6.17 1.80 3.57
N ILE A 34 -5.61 1.19 2.51
CA ILE A 34 -5.11 1.89 1.33
C ILE A 34 -5.79 1.30 0.09
N THR A 35 -6.47 2.16 -0.66
CA THR A 35 -7.11 1.83 -1.93
C THR A 35 -6.46 2.61 -3.08
N ASN A 36 -6.96 2.43 -4.30
CA ASN A 36 -6.53 3.22 -5.45
C ASN A 36 -6.93 4.70 -5.34
N GLU A 37 -7.89 5.03 -4.47
CA GLU A 37 -8.50 6.36 -4.39
C GLU A 37 -8.16 7.10 -3.10
N ASP A 38 -7.87 6.36 -2.02
CA ASP A 38 -7.72 6.95 -0.69
C ASP A 38 -6.78 6.12 0.21
N ALA A 39 -6.32 6.76 1.29
CA ALA A 39 -5.47 6.15 2.30
C ALA A 39 -5.91 6.62 3.70
N ASN A 40 -6.58 5.74 4.43
CA ASN A 40 -7.10 5.99 5.77
C ASN A 40 -6.20 5.38 6.85
N VAL A 41 -6.04 6.08 7.96
CA VAL A 41 -5.11 5.70 9.02
C VAL A 41 -5.70 5.90 10.41
N ALA A 42 -5.44 4.97 11.31
CA ALA A 42 -5.80 5.07 12.71
C ALA A 42 -5.08 6.25 13.40
N ASN A 43 -5.72 6.78 14.45
CA ASN A 43 -5.18 7.89 15.22
C ASN A 43 -3.78 7.56 15.78
N GLY A 44 -2.86 8.52 15.68
CA GLY A 44 -1.48 8.36 16.15
C GLY A 44 -0.52 7.75 15.13
N TYR A 45 -1.01 7.34 13.95
CA TYR A 45 -0.20 6.86 12.85
C TYR A 45 -0.26 7.83 11.66
N ARG A 46 0.71 7.70 10.74
CA ARG A 46 0.80 8.55 9.54
C ARG A 46 1.18 7.71 8.33
N ILE A 47 0.47 7.92 7.22
CA ILE A 47 0.84 7.42 5.91
C ILE A 47 1.69 8.48 5.19
N ARG A 48 2.71 8.03 4.46
CA ARG A 48 3.51 8.90 3.57
C ARG A 48 3.70 8.22 2.22
N LEU A 49 3.00 8.73 1.21
CA LEU A 49 3.22 8.37 -0.18
C LEU A 49 4.39 9.18 -0.73
N THR A 50 5.29 8.53 -1.47
CA THR A 50 6.34 9.21 -2.21
C THR A 50 5.94 9.21 -3.69
N PRO A 51 5.64 10.38 -4.28
CA PRO A 51 5.33 10.46 -5.71
C PRO A 51 6.46 9.92 -6.56
N ASN A 52 6.12 9.39 -7.73
CA ASN A 52 7.11 9.13 -8.77
C ASN A 52 7.36 10.43 -9.55
N TYR A 53 8.45 11.12 -9.24
CA TYR A 53 8.82 12.40 -9.87
C TYR A 53 9.32 12.26 -11.32
N ASP A 54 9.60 11.04 -11.80
CA ASP A 54 10.01 10.79 -13.18
C ASP A 54 8.81 10.59 -14.13
N ARG A 55 7.57 10.62 -13.60
CA ARG A 55 6.32 10.43 -14.35
C ARG A 55 5.48 11.71 -14.43
N ASP A 56 6.14 12.85 -14.61
CA ASP A 56 5.51 14.14 -14.92
C ASP A 56 4.95 14.18 -16.35
#